data_AF-A0A955V0W0-F1
#
_entry.id   AF-A0A955V0W0-F1
#
_cell.length_a   1.000
_cell.length_b   1.000
_cell.length_c   1.000
_cell.angle_alpha   90.00
_cell.angle_beta   90.00
_cell.angle_gamma   90.00
#
_symmetry.space_group_name_H-M   'P 1'
#
loop_
_entity.id
_entity.type
_entity.pdbx_description
1 polymer ?
#
loop_
_entity_poly.entity_id
_entity_poly.type
_entity_poly.pdbx_seq_one_letter_code
_entity_poly.pdbx_strand_id
1 'polypeptide(L)'
;MPQPRRPSERATGIALVALVAAGLALRLRGIGAFWPNPDEGDYYAIALLPGLGAVLAEIAHHTHPPLVYVIEHALARITTDIGWMRAPSALAGTATIALLYAAGREAGGRVAGLACAAL
;
A
#
# COMPACT_ATOMS: atom_id res chain seq x y z
N MET A 1 -23.65 35.21 -8.82
CA MET A 1 -23.04 34.12 -8.01
C MET A 1 -21.53 34.17 -8.18
N PRO A 2 -20.73 34.21 -7.10
CA PRO A 2 -19.27 34.14 -7.21
C PRO A 2 -18.86 32.75 -7.72
N GLN A 3 -17.99 32.70 -8.74
CA GLN A 3 -17.40 31.42 -9.19
C GLN A 3 -16.49 30.85 -8.09
N PRO A 4 -16.54 29.54 -7.80
CA PRO A 4 -15.63 28.92 -6.86
C PRO A 4 -14.18 29.08 -7.34
N ARG A 5 -13.31 29.62 -6.48
CA ARG A 5 -11.89 29.80 -6.78
C ARG A 5 -11.24 28.43 -6.98
N ARG A 6 -10.66 28.19 -8.16
CA ARG A 6 -9.88 26.98 -8.42
C ARG A 6 -8.59 27.03 -7.59
N PRO A 7 -8.21 25.94 -6.88
CA PRO A 7 -6.94 25.89 -6.17
C PRO A 7 -5.77 26.09 -7.14
N SER A 8 -4.74 26.81 -6.70
CA SER A 8 -3.50 26.92 -7.44
C SER A 8 -2.82 25.55 -7.56
N GLU A 9 -2.02 25.34 -8.62
CA GLU A 9 -1.28 24.09 -8.82
C GLU A 9 -0.36 23.79 -7.65
N ARG A 10 0.31 24.82 -7.13
CA ARG A 10 1.19 24.71 -5.97
C ARG A 10 0.43 24.27 -4.72
N ALA A 11 -0.73 24.87 -4.43
CA ALA A 11 -1.54 24.47 -3.28
C ALA A 11 -2.04 23.03 -3.41
N THR A 12 -2.44 22.62 -4.62
CA THR A 12 -2.87 21.25 -4.92
C THR A 12 -1.73 20.25 -4.70
N GLY A 13 -0.53 20.57 -5.19
CA GLY A 13 0.65 19.72 -5.01
C GLY A 13 1.04 19.56 -3.55
N ILE A 14 1.04 20.65 -2.78
CA ILE A 14 1.32 20.62 -1.34
C ILE A 14 0.29 19.77 -0.60
N ALA A 15 -1.00 19.96 -0.90
CA ALA A 15 -2.07 19.18 -0.27
C ALA A 15 -1.93 17.68 -0.57
N LEU A 16 -1.63 17.31 -1.81
CA LEU A 16 -1.42 15.92 -2.19
C LEU A 16 -0.22 15.30 -1.47
N VAL A 17 0.92 15.99 -1.43
CA VAL A 17 2.11 15.53 -0.70
C VAL A 17 1.80 15.35 0.78
N ALA A 18 1.06 16.28 1.38
CA ALA A 18 0.64 16.17 2.78
C ALA A 18 -0.26 14.96 3.02
N LEU A 19 -1.21 14.67 2.12
CA LEU A 19 -2.08 13.49 2.21
C LEU A 19 -1.29 12.19 2.08
N VAL A 20 -0.37 12.10 1.11
CA VAL A 20 0.51 10.92 0.93
C VAL A 20 1.39 10.71 2.16
N ALA A 21 2.02 11.77 2.66
CA ALA A 21 2.89 11.70 3.84
C ALA A 21 2.10 11.32 5.10
N ALA A 22 0.91 11.88 5.30
CA ALA A 22 0.03 11.52 6.42
C ALA A 22 -0.43 10.07 6.31
N GLY A 23 -0.84 9.62 5.12
CA GLY A 23 -1.26 8.24 4.88
C GLY A 23 -0.14 7.22 5.12
N LEU A 24 1.09 7.56 4.75
CA LEU A 24 2.27 6.75 5.06
C LEU A 24 2.55 6.73 6.57
N ALA A 25 2.58 7.90 7.21
CA ALA A 25 2.87 8.01 8.64
C ALA A 25 1.87 7.21 9.49
N LEU A 26 0.57 7.26 9.14
CA LEU A 26 -0.46 6.47 9.80
C LEU A 26 -0.25 4.96 9.62
N ARG A 27 0.15 4.51 8.42
CA ARG A 27 0.41 3.08 8.14
C ARG A 27 1.67 2.56 8.81
N LEU A 28 2.71 3.39 8.93
CA LEU A 28 3.95 3.00 9.60
C LEU A 28 3.83 3.03 11.14
N ARG A 29 2.87 3.78 11.67
CA ARG A 29 2.65 3.88 13.12
C ARG A 29 2.24 2.52 13.70
N GLY A 30 3.17 1.88 14.39
CA GLY A 30 2.94 0.59 15.06
C GLY A 30 2.89 -0.61 14.10
N ILE A 31 3.43 -0.49 12.89
CA ILE A 31 3.37 -1.54 11.85
C ILE A 31 3.93 -2.90 12.32
N GLY A 32 4.87 -2.91 13.25
CA GLY A 32 5.43 -4.13 13.87
C GLY A 32 5.01 -4.37 15.32
N ALA A 33 4.09 -3.57 15.88
CA ALA A 33 3.77 -3.63 17.32
C ALA A 33 2.85 -4.80 17.70
N PHE A 34 2.17 -5.38 16.71
CA PHE A 34 1.17 -6.43 16.92
C PHE A 34 1.61 -7.73 16.26
N TRP A 35 1.27 -8.84 16.91
CA TRP A 35 1.42 -10.18 16.35
C TRP A 35 0.69 -10.32 15.01
N PRO A 36 1.18 -11.18 14.10
CA PRO A 36 0.48 -11.47 12.85
C PRO A 36 -0.90 -12.04 13.13
N ASN A 37 -1.89 -11.62 12.34
CA ASN A 37 -3.17 -12.32 12.31
C ASN A 37 -3.01 -13.70 11.59
N PRO A 38 -4.02 -14.58 11.64
CA PRO A 38 -3.91 -15.91 11.01
C PRO A 38 -3.55 -15.87 9.52
N ASP A 39 -4.17 -14.97 8.75
CA ASP A 39 -3.90 -14.83 7.31
C ASP A 39 -2.45 -14.39 7.06
N GLU A 40 -1.95 -13.43 7.84
CA GLU A 40 -0.54 -13.03 7.82
C GLU A 40 0.38 -14.20 8.20
N GLY A 41 -0.01 -15.02 9.17
CA GLY A 41 0.75 -16.22 9.55
C GLY A 41 0.98 -17.16 8.36
N ASP A 42 -0.06 -17.40 7.56
CA ASP A 42 0.02 -18.26 6.37
C ASP A 42 0.96 -17.66 5.31
N TYR A 43 0.85 -16.34 5.03
CA TYR A 43 1.75 -15.67 4.11
C TYR A 43 3.22 -15.80 4.53
N TYR A 44 3.51 -15.61 5.82
CA TYR A 44 4.88 -15.72 6.35
C TYR A 44 5.40 -17.16 6.31
N ALA A 45 4.59 -18.14 6.68
CA ALA A 45 4.99 -19.55 6.63
C ALA A 45 5.41 -19.94 5.21
N ILE A 46 4.64 -19.51 4.20
CA ILE A 46 4.92 -19.76 2.79
C ILE A 46 6.15 -18.97 2.32
N ALA A 47 6.28 -17.69 2.70
CA ALA A 47 7.41 -16.85 2.32
C ALA A 47 8.77 -17.45 2.75
N LEU A 48 8.79 -18.19 3.87
CA LEU A 48 9.99 -18.82 4.42
C LEU A 48 10.37 -20.16 3.76
N LEU A 49 9.53 -20.71 2.86
CA LEU A 49 9.85 -21.95 2.16
C LEU A 49 11.18 -21.87 1.38
N PRO A 50 11.85 -23.02 1.14
CA PRO A 50 13.12 -23.05 0.44
C PRO A 50 12.93 -22.83 -1.08
N GLY A 51 13.19 -21.61 -1.51
CA GLY A 51 13.22 -21.23 -2.92
C GLY A 51 11.85 -21.02 -3.57
N LEU A 52 11.86 -20.35 -4.72
CA LEU A 52 10.64 -19.94 -5.42
C LEU A 52 9.80 -21.13 -5.91
N GLY A 53 10.43 -22.25 -6.27
CA GLY A 53 9.71 -23.44 -6.73
C GLY A 53 8.81 -24.04 -5.64
N ALA A 54 9.29 -24.10 -4.40
CA ALA A 54 8.51 -24.59 -3.26
C ALA A 54 7.34 -23.63 -2.95
N VAL A 55 7.59 -22.32 -3.02
CA VAL A 55 6.56 -21.29 -2.85
C VAL A 55 5.46 -21.42 -3.90
N LEU A 56 5.82 -21.51 -5.19
CA LEU A 56 4.84 -21.63 -6.26
C LEU A 56 4.03 -22.94 -6.19
N ALA A 57 4.66 -24.03 -5.76
CA ALA A 57 3.98 -25.29 -5.53
C ALA A 57 2.96 -25.18 -4.38
N GLU A 58 3.33 -24.54 -3.27
CA GLU A 58 2.44 -24.36 -2.12
C GLU A 58 1.26 -23.43 -2.45
N ILE A 59 1.51 -22.28 -3.09
CA ILE A 59 0.46 -21.32 -3.45
C ILE A 59 -0.59 -21.93 -4.38
N ALA A 60 -0.23 -22.92 -5.20
CA ALA A 60 -1.19 -23.60 -6.08
C ALA A 60 -2.35 -24.27 -5.30
N HIS A 61 -2.17 -24.49 -3.99
CA HIS A 61 -3.19 -25.01 -3.08
C HIS A 61 -3.95 -23.92 -2.31
N HIS A 62 -3.60 -22.64 -2.47
CA HIS A 62 -4.24 -21.50 -1.81
C HIS A 62 -5.18 -20.73 -2.76
N THR A 63 -6.20 -20.10 -2.18
CA THR A 63 -7.17 -19.25 -2.92
C THR A 63 -6.64 -17.84 -3.21
N HIS A 64 -5.58 -17.42 -2.52
CA HIS A 64 -5.00 -16.09 -2.64
C HIS A 64 -4.09 -15.97 -3.87
N PRO A 65 -4.14 -14.85 -4.62
CA PRO A 65 -3.27 -14.64 -5.78
C PRO A 65 -1.77 -14.69 -5.45
N PRO A 66 -0.92 -15.13 -6.38
CA PRO A 66 0.48 -15.48 -6.09
C PRO A 66 1.39 -14.28 -5.81
N LEU A 67 1.01 -13.08 -6.24
CA LEU A 67 1.90 -11.92 -6.23
C LEU A 67 2.42 -11.56 -4.83
N VAL A 68 1.54 -11.55 -3.82
CA VAL A 68 1.92 -11.21 -2.44
C VAL A 68 2.96 -12.17 -1.90
N TYR A 69 2.75 -13.48 -2.06
CA TYR A 69 3.69 -14.50 -1.61
C TYR A 69 5.06 -14.38 -2.28
N VAL A 70 5.11 -14.07 -3.58
CA VAL A 70 6.39 -13.90 -4.30
C VAL A 70 7.15 -12.68 -3.78
N ILE A 71 6.45 -11.57 -3.54
CA ILE A 71 7.05 -10.36 -2.97
C ILE A 71 7.58 -10.64 -1.55
N GLU A 72 6.77 -11.26 -0.71
CA GLU A 72 7.16 -11.60 0.66
C GLU A 72 8.27 -12.63 0.71
N HIS A 73 8.28 -13.63 -0.18
CA HIS A 73 9.37 -14.60 -0.28
C HIS A 73 10.71 -13.93 -0.62
N ALA A 74 10.71 -12.98 -1.54
CA ALA A 74 11.90 -12.21 -1.89
C ALA A 74 12.35 -11.34 -0.71
N LEU A 75 11.42 -10.69 -0.03
CA LEU A 75 11.71 -9.86 1.15
C LEU A 75 12.24 -10.69 2.33
N ALA A 76 11.72 -11.91 2.52
CA ALA A 76 12.15 -12.87 3.51
C ALA A 76 13.62 -13.29 3.35
N ARG A 77 14.22 -13.09 2.17
CA ARG A 77 15.67 -13.29 1.95
C ARG A 77 16.53 -12.18 2.54
N ILE A 78 15.93 -11.04 2.85
CA ILE A 78 16.60 -9.84 3.38
C ILE A 78 16.30 -9.70 4.87
N THR A 79 15.06 -9.97 5.28
CA THR A 79 14.60 -9.79 6.66
C THR A 79 13.41 -10.69 6.98
N THR A 80 13.31 -11.14 8.24
CA THR A 80 12.15 -11.86 8.78
C THR A 80 11.36 -11.02 9.79
N ASP A 81 11.73 -9.75 9.96
CA ASP A 81 11.02 -8.83 10.84
C ASP A 81 9.61 -8.54 10.33
N ILE A 82 8.62 -8.67 11.22
CA ILE A 82 7.19 -8.56 10.88
C ILE A 82 6.83 -7.16 10.39
N GLY A 83 7.43 -6.12 10.98
CA GLY A 83 7.20 -4.75 10.56
C GLY A 83 7.67 -4.51 9.13
N TRP A 84 8.84 -5.03 8.79
CA TRP A 84 9.39 -4.95 7.43
C TRP A 84 8.58 -5.76 6.42
N MET A 85 8.16 -6.97 6.80
CA MET A 85 7.36 -7.83 5.94
C MET A 85 5.99 -7.23 5.59
N ARG A 86 5.46 -6.33 6.43
CA ARG A 86 4.25 -5.52 6.15
C ARG A 86 4.51 -4.28 5.27
N ALA A 87 5.77 -3.90 5.04
CA ALA A 87 6.13 -2.70 4.30
C ALA A 87 5.60 -2.68 2.85
N PRO A 88 5.61 -3.79 2.07
CA PRO A 88 5.02 -3.80 0.73
C PRO A 88 3.56 -3.36 0.72
N SER A 89 2.76 -3.88 1.64
CA SER A 89 1.33 -3.52 1.79
C SER A 89 1.16 -2.06 2.22
N ALA A 90 1.98 -1.58 3.16
CA ALA A 90 1.95 -0.18 3.59
C ALA A 90 2.30 0.79 2.44
N LEU A 91 3.30 0.46 1.62
CA LEU A 91 3.70 1.25 0.47
C LEU A 91 2.65 1.20 -0.64
N ALA A 92 2.08 0.03 -0.94
CA ALA A 92 1.00 -0.11 -1.91
C ALA A 92 -0.22 0.73 -1.51
N GLY A 93 -0.67 0.63 -0.25
CA GLY A 93 -1.78 1.43 0.27
C GLY A 93 -1.45 2.93 0.41
N THR A 94 -0.19 3.33 0.42
CA THR A 94 0.21 4.74 0.33
C THR A 94 0.16 5.22 -1.11
N ALA A 95 0.63 4.40 -2.06
CA ALA A 95 0.62 4.71 -3.49
C ALA A 95 -0.82 4.89 -4.02
N THR A 96 -1.80 4.16 -3.47
CA THR A 96 -3.21 4.32 -3.85
C THR A 96 -3.74 5.74 -3.64
N ILE A 97 -3.21 6.51 -2.67
CA ILE A 97 -3.59 7.92 -2.46
C ILE A 97 -3.29 8.76 -3.72
N ALA A 98 -2.08 8.60 -4.27
CA ALA A 98 -1.67 9.30 -5.48
C ALA A 98 -2.44 8.82 -6.72
N LEU A 99 -2.73 7.53 -6.80
CA LEU A 99 -3.53 6.94 -7.88
C LEU A 99 -4.99 7.44 -7.85
N LEU A 100 -5.60 7.50 -6.67
CA LEU A 100 -6.96 8.03 -6.50
C LEU A 100 -7.01 9.53 -6.81
N TYR A 101 -5.98 10.29 -6.45
CA TYR A 101 -5.87 11.68 -6.92
C TYR A 101 -5.84 11.75 -8.45
N ALA A 102 -5.01 10.94 -9.10
CA ALA A 102 -4.90 10.95 -10.56
C ALA A 102 -6.24 10.63 -11.23
N ALA A 103 -6.92 9.56 -10.78
CA ALA A 103 -8.22 9.15 -11.28
C ALA A 103 -9.30 10.23 -11.04
N GLY A 104 -9.40 10.76 -9.81
CA GLY A 104 -10.35 11.83 -9.49
C GLY A 104 -10.06 13.13 -10.23
N ARG A 105 -8.79 13.45 -10.47
CA ARG A 105 -8.37 14.62 -11.27
C ARG A 105 -8.80 14.48 -12.72
N GLU A 106 -8.66 13.30 -13.30
CA GLU A 106 -9.09 13.01 -14.66
C GLU A 106 -10.61 13.09 -14.79
N ALA A 107 -11.36 12.56 -13.82
CA ALA A 107 -12.81 12.54 -13.85
C ALA A 107 -13.48 13.90 -13.55
N GLY A 108 -12.93 14.69 -12.62
CA GLY A 108 -13.61 15.89 -12.09
C GLY A 108 -12.70 17.09 -11.78
N GLY A 109 -11.45 17.05 -12.22
CA GLY A 109 -10.47 18.10 -11.97
C GLY A 109 -9.87 18.07 -10.56
N ARG A 110 -9.07 19.08 -10.22
CA ARG A 110 -8.19 19.07 -9.03
C ARG A 110 -8.91 18.90 -7.70
N VAL A 111 -10.09 19.50 -7.55
CA VAL A 111 -10.86 19.39 -6.31
C VAL A 111 -11.39 17.97 -6.12
N ALA A 112 -11.91 17.36 -7.18
CA ALA A 112 -12.34 15.96 -7.16
C ALA A 112 -11.16 15.03 -6.88
N GLY A 113 -10.00 15.26 -7.51
CA GLY A 113 -8.78 14.50 -7.23
C GLY A 113 -8.36 14.58 -5.76
N LEU A 114 -8.34 15.77 -5.17
CA LEU A 114 -7.99 15.93 -3.75
C LEU A 114 -9.02 15.27 -2.83
N ALA A 115 -10.31 15.35 -3.16
CA ALA A 115 -11.35 14.65 -2.42
C ALA A 115 -11.13 13.13 -2.48
N CYS A 116 -10.85 12.56 -3.65
CA CYS A 116 -10.57 11.13 -3.82
C CYS A 116 -9.31 10.68 -3.06
N ALA A 117 -8.25 11.49 -3.02
CA ALA A 117 -7.05 11.18 -2.23
C ALA A 117 -7.25 11.25 -0.71
N ALA A 118 -8.31 11.90 -0.25
CA ALA A 118 -8.63 12.02 1.17
C ALA A 118 -9.60 10.92 1.67
N LEU A 119 -10.08 10.05 0.78
CA LEU A 119 -10.86 8.85 1.11
C LEU A 119 -9.93 7.70 1.52
#